data_AF-A0A141SFA7-F1
#
_entry.id   AF-A0A141SFA7-F1
#
_cell.length_a   1.000
_cell.length_b   1.000
_cell.length_c   1.000
_cell.angle_alpha   90.00
_cell.angle_beta   90.00
_cell.angle_gamma   90.00
#
_symmetry.space_group_name_H-M   'P 1'
#
loop_
_entity.id
_entity.type
_entity.pdbx_description
1 polymer ?
#
loop_
_entity_poly.entity_id
_entity_poly.type
_entity_poly.pdbx_seq_one_letter_code
_entity_poly.pdbx_strand_id
1 'polypeptide(L)'
;MSHFTKIQTTIQDLNLLKHALTDLGLVWDTNSSHIQIGENNKHKVDILIKQDNLSHIGFIWNDNRYHLVADLQLWEQPLSLEVFLDRLSQKYAYHSIIEETKKQGFEKMEQISQHDGSIKLVVQRWSC
;
A
#
# COMPACT_ATOMS: atom_id res chain seq x y z
N MET A 1 -21.58 13.98 10.95
CA MET A 1 -20.55 13.29 11.75
C MET A 1 -19.65 12.59 10.73
N SER A 2 -18.41 13.06 10.53
CA SER A 2 -17.49 12.38 9.62
C SER A 2 -17.01 11.08 10.28
N HIS A 3 -17.23 9.94 9.63
CA HIS A 3 -16.85 8.61 10.12
C HIS A 3 -15.45 8.24 9.63
N PHE A 4 -14.51 9.10 9.98
CA PHE A 4 -13.14 8.94 9.57
C PHE A 4 -12.50 7.73 10.25
N THR A 5 -11.89 6.85 9.45
CA THR A 5 -11.24 5.64 9.98
C THR A 5 -9.74 5.69 9.74
N LYS A 6 -8.99 5.46 10.83
CA LYS A 6 -7.55 5.24 10.80
C LYS A 6 -7.29 3.75 11.02
N ILE A 7 -6.65 3.11 10.05
CA ILE A 7 -6.35 1.69 10.05
C ILE A 7 -4.85 1.51 10.14
N GLN A 8 -4.42 0.81 11.18
CA GLN A 8 -3.02 0.46 11.36
C GLN A 8 -2.63 -0.65 10.37
N THR A 9 -1.56 -0.44 9.60
CA THR A 9 -1.01 -1.47 8.71
C THR A 9 0.31 -2.01 9.27
N THR A 10 0.94 -2.97 8.59
CA THR A 10 2.29 -3.48 8.90
C THR A 10 3.39 -2.84 8.05
N ILE A 11 3.03 -1.87 7.20
CA ILE A 11 3.89 -1.25 6.18
C ILE A 11 4.84 -0.25 6.84
N GLN A 12 6.14 -0.38 6.60
CA GLN A 12 7.17 0.45 7.25
C GLN A 12 8.06 1.20 6.24
N ASP A 13 8.15 0.70 5.01
CA ASP A 13 8.97 1.31 3.97
C ASP A 13 8.11 2.05 2.94
N LEU A 14 8.42 3.32 2.72
CA LEU A 14 7.68 4.20 1.80
C LEU A 14 7.83 3.77 0.34
N ASN A 15 9.02 3.32 -0.07
CA ASN A 15 9.29 2.93 -1.45
C ASN A 15 8.58 1.62 -1.77
N LEU A 16 8.61 0.65 -0.86
CA LEU A 16 7.84 -0.60 -1.00
C LEU A 16 6.33 -0.34 -1.04
N LEU A 17 5.82 0.59 -0.23
CA LEU A 17 4.42 1.03 -0.28
C LEU A 17 4.07 1.61 -1.65
N LYS A 18 4.90 2.50 -2.19
CA LYS A 18 4.73 3.09 -3.53
C LYS A 18 4.70 2.03 -4.62
N HIS A 19 5.64 1.08 -4.59
CA HIS A 19 5.64 -0.03 -5.54
C HIS A 19 4.38 -0.88 -5.45
N ALA A 20 3.93 -1.19 -4.23
CA ALA A 20 2.70 -1.95 -4.02
C ALA A 20 1.46 -1.21 -4.53
N LEU A 21 1.35 0.10 -4.30
CA LEU A 21 0.24 0.92 -4.82
C LEU A 21 0.24 0.99 -6.35
N THR A 22 1.41 1.14 -6.96
CA THR A 22 1.56 1.13 -8.43
C THR A 22 1.14 -0.23 -9.03
N ASP A 23 1.52 -1.33 -8.38
CA ASP A 23 1.13 -2.70 -8.80
C ASP A 23 -0.40 -2.93 -8.73
N LEU A 24 -1.10 -2.21 -7.85
CA LEU A 24 -2.55 -2.22 -7.77
C LEU A 24 -3.22 -1.31 -8.82
N GLY A 25 -2.43 -0.63 -9.65
CA GLY A 25 -2.92 0.30 -10.68
C GLY A 25 -3.41 1.62 -10.12
N LEU A 26 -3.03 1.97 -8.90
CA LEU A 26 -3.46 3.22 -8.25
C LEU A 26 -2.53 4.38 -8.59
N VAL A 27 -3.13 5.54 -8.84
CA VAL A 27 -2.42 6.80 -8.98
C VAL A 27 -2.25 7.43 -7.61
N TRP A 28 -1.00 7.63 -7.20
CA TRP A 28 -0.65 8.20 -5.90
C TRP A 28 0.30 9.40 -6.06
N ASP A 29 0.25 10.31 -5.09
CA ASP A 29 1.06 11.52 -5.05
C ASP A 29 1.69 11.72 -3.66
N THR A 30 2.87 12.33 -3.62
CA THR A 30 3.60 12.66 -2.38
C THR A 30 3.91 14.16 -2.24
N ASN A 31 3.62 14.94 -3.28
CA ASN A 31 3.90 16.37 -3.40
C ASN A 31 2.77 17.22 -2.81
N SER A 32 1.53 16.73 -2.78
CA SER A 32 0.37 17.43 -2.21
C SER A 32 -0.29 16.60 -1.12
N SER A 33 -0.07 17.04 0.11
CA SER A 33 -0.13 16.20 1.32
C SER A 33 -1.34 16.48 2.18
N HIS A 34 -2.49 16.93 1.67
CA HIS A 34 -3.65 17.16 2.54
C HIS A 34 -4.90 16.46 2.01
N ILE A 35 -5.49 15.65 2.87
CA ILE A 35 -6.87 15.17 2.69
C ILE A 35 -7.82 16.03 3.52
N GLN A 36 -9.01 16.28 2.99
CA GLN A 36 -10.08 16.91 3.74
C GLN A 36 -10.84 15.83 4.52
N ILE A 37 -10.92 16.00 5.84
CA ILE A 37 -11.67 15.13 6.74
C ILE A 37 -12.75 15.99 7.39
N GLY A 38 -13.99 15.78 6.93
CA GLY A 38 -15.14 16.57 7.37
C GLY A 38 -15.08 18.05 6.94
N GLU A 39 -15.92 18.88 7.57
CA GLU A 39 -16.18 20.24 7.10
C GLU A 39 -15.01 21.21 7.29
N ASN A 40 -14.01 20.94 8.16
CA ASN A 40 -12.96 21.92 8.45
C ASN A 40 -11.56 21.38 8.82
N ASN A 41 -11.29 20.07 8.76
CA ASN A 41 -9.97 19.53 9.13
C ASN A 41 -9.22 19.01 7.90
N LYS A 42 -8.11 19.65 7.57
CA LYS A 42 -7.13 19.12 6.59
C LYS A 42 -6.07 18.35 7.35
N HIS A 43 -5.89 17.07 7.01
CA HIS A 43 -4.85 16.26 7.63
C HIS A 43 -3.69 16.07 6.67
N LYS A 44 -2.48 16.26 7.20
CA LYS A 44 -1.27 16.01 6.43
C LYS A 44 -1.11 14.49 6.19
N VAL A 45 -0.90 14.09 4.94
CA VAL A 45 -0.66 12.70 4.52
C VAL A 45 0.66 12.60 3.75
N ASP A 46 1.35 11.47 3.91
CA ASP A 46 2.61 11.18 3.24
C ASP A 46 2.38 10.64 1.83
N ILE A 47 1.29 9.90 1.64
CA ILE A 47 0.79 9.50 0.33
C ILE A 47 -0.68 9.87 0.22
N LEU A 48 -1.05 10.45 -0.92
CA LEU A 48 -2.40 10.76 -1.31
C LEU A 48 -2.82 9.90 -2.50
N ILE A 49 -3.97 9.24 -2.40
CA ILE A 49 -4.64 8.57 -3.52
C ILE A 49 -5.96 9.32 -3.75
N LYS A 50 -6.06 9.95 -4.92
CA LYS A 50 -7.25 10.70 -5.29
C LYS A 50 -8.36 9.74 -5.68
N GLN A 51 -9.56 10.05 -5.23
CA GLN A 51 -10.80 9.45 -5.68
C GLN A 51 -11.54 10.46 -6.54
N ASP A 52 -12.53 10.01 -7.32
CA ASP A 52 -13.35 10.90 -8.15
C ASP A 52 -14.22 11.80 -7.28
N ASN A 53 -14.57 11.35 -6.07
CA ASN A 53 -15.16 12.18 -5.03
C ASN A 53 -14.13 13.03 -4.25
N LEU A 54 -14.63 13.90 -3.38
CA LEU A 54 -13.81 14.77 -2.53
C LEU A 54 -13.21 14.06 -1.30
N SER A 55 -13.47 12.75 -1.13
CA SER A 55 -12.98 11.95 -0.01
C SER A 55 -11.80 11.10 -0.45
N HIS A 56 -10.60 11.69 -0.40
CA HIS A 56 -9.39 11.00 -0.81
C HIS A 56 -8.87 10.01 0.25
N ILE A 57 -8.08 9.03 -0.19
CA ILE A 57 -7.41 8.06 0.69
C ILE A 57 -5.99 8.57 0.97
N GLY A 58 -5.60 8.50 2.24
CA GLY A 58 -4.28 8.90 2.70
C GLY A 58 -3.52 7.75 3.36
N PHE A 59 -2.19 7.83 3.31
CA PHE A 59 -1.33 7.12 4.23
C PHE A 59 -0.55 8.13 5.08
N ILE A 60 -0.52 7.90 6.39
CA ILE A 60 0.23 8.73 7.36
C ILE A 60 1.22 7.86 8.10
N TRP A 61 2.47 8.29 8.17
CA TRP A 61 3.50 7.72 9.03
C TRP A 61 3.17 7.98 10.50
N ASN A 62 2.98 6.91 11.26
CA ASN A 62 2.77 6.97 12.70
C ASN A 62 3.26 5.68 13.36
N ASP A 63 3.81 5.72 14.57
CA ASP A 63 4.17 4.52 15.34
C ASP A 63 5.03 3.50 14.56
N ASN A 64 6.03 4.03 13.84
CA ASN A 64 6.98 3.29 12.99
C ASN A 64 6.34 2.52 11.81
N ARG A 65 5.17 2.95 11.35
CA ARG A 65 4.46 2.31 10.24
C ARG A 65 3.53 3.30 9.54
N TYR A 66 3.06 2.94 8.36
CA TYR A 66 2.03 3.71 7.65
C TYR A 66 0.64 3.28 8.08
N HIS A 67 -0.22 4.24 8.40
CA HIS A 67 -1.63 4.01 8.70
C HIS A 67 -2.46 4.46 7.49
N LEU A 68 -3.39 3.63 7.05
CA LEU A 68 -4.39 4.04 6.07
C LEU A 68 -5.43 4.90 6.77
N VAL A 69 -5.83 5.95 6.06
CA VAL A 69 -6.58 7.07 6.60
C VAL A 69 -7.61 7.39 5.49
N ALA A 70 -8.89 7.05 5.70
CA ALA A 70 -9.97 7.28 4.74
C ALA A 70 -11.36 7.41 5.42
N ASP A 71 -12.33 8.00 4.72
CA ASP A 71 -13.76 7.90 5.08
C ASP A 71 -14.37 6.66 4.42
N LEU A 72 -14.79 5.69 5.24
CA LEU A 72 -15.30 4.41 4.73
C LEU A 72 -16.71 4.51 4.14
N GLN A 73 -17.48 5.54 4.51
CA GLN A 73 -18.80 5.77 3.91
C GLN A 73 -18.69 6.31 2.48
N LEU A 74 -17.57 6.96 2.16
CA LEU A 74 -17.27 7.55 0.87
C LEU A 74 -16.20 6.76 0.09
N TRP A 75 -16.02 5.48 0.45
CA TRP A 75 -15.06 4.59 -0.20
C TRP A 75 -15.52 4.22 -1.62
N GLU A 76 -14.98 4.92 -2.61
CA GLU A 76 -15.24 4.69 -4.05
C GLU A 76 -14.12 3.89 -4.77
N GLN A 77 -13.49 2.92 -4.12
CA GLN A 77 -12.57 2.02 -4.82
C GLN A 77 -13.32 0.78 -5.34
N PRO A 78 -12.86 0.17 -6.45
CA PRO A 78 -13.48 -1.03 -6.99
C PRO A 78 -13.37 -2.24 -6.05
N LEU A 79 -12.41 -2.22 -5.13
CA LEU A 79 -12.20 -3.26 -4.12
C LEU A 79 -12.81 -2.82 -2.79
N SER A 80 -13.37 -3.75 -2.00
CA SER A 80 -13.68 -3.47 -0.60
C SER A 80 -12.41 -3.12 0.17
N LEU A 81 -12.55 -2.39 1.28
CA LEU A 81 -11.41 -2.01 2.12
C LEU A 81 -10.54 -3.21 2.52
N GLU A 82 -11.17 -4.32 2.93
CA GLU A 82 -10.48 -5.53 3.36
C GLU A 82 -9.68 -6.14 2.21
N VAL A 83 -10.31 -6.34 1.05
CA VAL A 83 -9.65 -6.88 -0.15
C VAL A 83 -8.53 -5.94 -0.63
N PHE A 84 -8.73 -4.63 -0.51
CA PHE A 84 -7.71 -3.63 -0.83
C PHE A 84 -6.49 -3.79 0.09
N LEU A 85 -6.69 -3.85 1.41
CA LEU A 85 -5.62 -4.02 2.39
C LEU A 85 -4.89 -5.35 2.22
N ASP A 86 -5.61 -6.44 1.95
CA ASP A 86 -5.02 -7.76 1.70
C ASP A 86 -4.11 -7.74 0.46
N ARG A 87 -4.59 -7.19 -0.65
CA ARG A 87 -3.79 -7.08 -1.87
C ARG A 87 -2.60 -6.15 -1.71
N LEU A 88 -2.79 -5.02 -1.02
CA LEU A 88 -1.71 -4.10 -0.71
C LEU A 88 -0.63 -4.77 0.14
N SER A 89 -1.04 -5.51 1.17
CA SER A 89 -0.14 -6.27 2.05
C SER A 89 0.62 -7.34 1.27
N GLN A 90 -0.06 -8.11 0.41
CA GLN A 90 0.57 -9.13 -0.45
C GLN A 90 1.61 -8.52 -1.38
N LYS A 91 1.30 -7.40 -2.04
CA LYS A 91 2.21 -6.70 -2.95
C LYS A 91 3.39 -6.06 -2.22
N TYR A 92 3.14 -5.47 -1.05
CA TYR A 92 4.20 -4.94 -0.20
C TYR A 92 5.17 -6.05 0.24
N ALA A 93 4.64 -7.18 0.71
CA ALA A 93 5.45 -8.33 1.11
C ALA A 93 6.27 -8.88 -0.07
N TYR A 94 5.67 -8.97 -1.25
CA TYR A 94 6.37 -9.35 -2.48
C TYR A 94 7.57 -8.44 -2.74
N HIS A 95 7.38 -7.11 -2.79
CA HIS A 95 8.48 -6.18 -3.07
C HIS A 95 9.55 -6.22 -1.98
N SER A 96 9.15 -6.36 -0.71
CA SER A 96 10.07 -6.52 0.42
C SER A 96 10.97 -7.76 0.26
N ILE A 97 10.39 -8.91 -0.09
CA ILE A 97 11.12 -10.16 -0.31
C ILE A 97 12.07 -10.01 -1.50
N ILE A 98 11.61 -9.42 -2.61
CA ILE A 98 12.44 -9.23 -3.82
C ILE A 98 13.64 -8.31 -3.52
N GLU A 99 13.43 -7.22 -2.80
CA GLU A 99 14.52 -6.30 -2.44
C GLU A 99 15.54 -6.97 -1.52
N GLU A 100 15.08 -7.69 -0.50
CA GLU A 100 15.95 -8.40 0.44
C GLU A 100 16.71 -9.56 -0.22
N THR A 101 16.04 -10.30 -1.10
CA THR A 101 16.62 -11.38 -1.91
C THR A 101 17.78 -10.87 -2.75
N LYS A 102 17.61 -9.71 -3.42
CA LYS A 102 18.68 -9.07 -4.18
C LYS A 102 19.84 -8.64 -3.29
N LYS A 103 19.57 -8.05 -2.12
CA LYS A 103 20.62 -7.66 -1.15
C LYS A 103 21.46 -8.84 -0.68
N GLN A 104 20.85 -10.02 -0.55
CA GLN A 104 21.52 -11.25 -0.12
C GLN A 104 22.23 -12.01 -1.26
N GLY A 105 22.27 -11.44 -2.47
CA GLY A 105 23.02 -11.97 -3.61
C GLY A 105 22.33 -13.14 -4.32
N PHE A 106 21.01 -13.30 -4.18
CA PHE A 106 20.26 -14.24 -5.01
C PHE A 106 20.08 -13.64 -6.41
N GLU A 107 20.41 -14.42 -7.44
CA GLU A 107 20.52 -13.92 -8.81
C GLU A 107 19.30 -14.27 -9.68
N LYS A 108 18.66 -15.41 -9.41
CA LYS A 108 17.47 -15.85 -10.13
C LYS A 108 16.25 -15.81 -9.23
N MET A 109 15.17 -15.25 -9.75
CA MET A 109 13.87 -15.20 -9.09
C MET A 109 12.79 -15.60 -10.09
N GLU A 110 11.95 -16.54 -9.70
CA GLU A 110 10.76 -16.94 -10.43
C GLU A 110 9.52 -16.65 -9.59
N GLN A 111 8.55 -15.99 -10.20
CA GLN A 111 7.26 -15.70 -9.60
C GLN A 111 6.19 -16.56 -10.27
N ILE A 112 5.45 -17.32 -9.46
CA ILE A 112 4.35 -18.16 -9.92
C ILE A 112 3.08 -17.71 -9.20
N SER A 113 2.13 -17.17 -9.97
CA SER A 113 0.79 -16.85 -9.47
C SER A 113 -0.05 -18.13 -9.43
N GLN A 114 -0.64 -18.43 -8.28
CA GLN A 114 -1.49 -19.61 -8.09
C GLN A 114 -2.96 -19.30 -8.37
N HIS A 115 -3.75 -20.34 -8.66
CA HIS A 115 -5.19 -20.21 -8.92
C HIS A 115 -5.99 -19.68 -7.73
N ASP A 116 -5.49 -19.86 -6.51
CA ASP A 116 -6.09 -19.35 -5.27
C ASP A 116 -5.71 -17.88 -4.98
N GLY A 117 -4.95 -17.23 -5.86
CA GLY A 117 -4.49 -15.85 -5.71
C GLY A 117 -3.23 -15.69 -4.85
N SER A 118 -2.65 -16.78 -4.34
CA SER A 118 -1.35 -16.73 -3.67
C SER A 118 -0.20 -16.58 -4.67
N ILE A 119 0.92 -16.03 -4.20
CA ILE A 119 2.14 -15.86 -5.00
C ILE A 119 3.22 -16.77 -4.41
N LYS A 120 3.76 -17.67 -5.23
CA LYS A 120 4.94 -18.47 -4.90
C LYS A 120 6.17 -17.83 -5.50
N LEU A 121 7.19 -17.61 -4.66
CA LEU A 121 8.50 -17.11 -5.06
C LEU A 121 9.53 -18.23 -4.94
N VAL A 122 10.29 -18.46 -6.01
CA VAL A 122 11.44 -19.36 -6.02
C VAL A 122 12.68 -18.53 -6.26
N VAL A 123 13.62 -18.56 -5.33
CA VAL A 123 14.87 -17.79 -5.37
C VAL A 123 16.06 -18.73 -5.41
N GLN A 124 17.06 -18.43 -6.24
CA GLN A 124 18.27 -19.25 -6.36
C GLN A 124 19.54 -18.39 -6.26
N ARG A 125 20.52 -18.92 -5.53
CA ARG A 125 21.86 -18.37 -5.41
C ARG A 125 22.87 -19.44 -5.78
N TRP A 126 23.82 -19.11 -6.64
CA TRP A 126 24.96 -19.97 -6.92
C TRP A 126 25.98 -19.80 -5.80
N SER A 127 26.38 -20.90 -5.19
CA SER A 127 27.52 -20.91 -4.26
C SER A 127 28.66 -21.54 -5.05
N CYS A 128 29.72 -20.77 -5.32
CA CYS A 128 30.98 -21.31 -5.80
C CYS A 128 31.74 -21.98 -4.66
#